data_AF-A0A0C9XCB3-F1
#
_entry.id   AF-A0A0C9XCB3-F1
#
_cell.length_a   1.000
_cell.length_b   1.000
_cell.length_c   1.000
_cell.angle_alpha   90.00
_cell.angle_beta   90.00
_cell.angle_gamma   90.00
#
_symmetry.space_group_name_H-M   'P 1'
#
loop_
_entity.id
_entity.type
_entity.pdbx_description
1 polymer ?
#
loop_
_entity_poly.entity_id
_entity_poly.type
_entity_poly.pdbx_seq_one_letter_code
_entity_poly.pdbx_strand_id
1 'polypeptide(L)'
;MPNYRAAPPSPTSHDQNDDLLIIMKRKLNALSPLSRRRPLTSICPRPIPNSYWATPLLLACEYPWTPKNPNRPKLDSLIRAGVRTFIDLTECGELLPYTNILCERATLLGIDPSTIEYNRFPIRDRSLPESVDYMYRVLDTLKDNEARGRISAVHCRGGIGRTGMVVGCWLVESGMARNGNEALCIIAKEWRTVEKCTRYPHSPETGPQFDFVYNFPPSYKSSAQVACNA
;
A
#
# COMPACT_ATOMS: atom_id res chain seq x y z
N MET A 1 -45.11 -4.77 51.41
CA MET A 1 -44.55 -3.93 50.34
C MET A 1 -43.02 -4.03 50.39
N PRO A 2 -42.35 -4.87 49.59
CA PRO A 2 -40.90 -4.84 49.45
C PRO A 2 -40.48 -4.03 48.22
N ASN A 3 -39.41 -3.26 48.42
CA ASN A 3 -38.83 -2.27 47.52
C ASN A 3 -37.86 -2.96 46.53
N TYR A 4 -38.15 -3.03 45.24
CA TYR A 4 -37.24 -3.56 44.23
C TYR A 4 -36.33 -2.45 43.69
N ARG A 5 -35.04 -2.47 44.05
CA ARG A 5 -33.99 -1.70 43.37
C ARG A 5 -33.66 -2.37 42.04
N ALA A 6 -33.77 -1.63 40.94
CA ALA A 6 -33.30 -2.06 39.63
C ALA A 6 -31.77 -2.17 39.60
N ALA A 7 -31.25 -3.25 39.04
CA ALA A 7 -29.82 -3.46 38.82
C ALA A 7 -29.29 -2.53 37.70
N PRO A 8 -28.02 -2.08 37.76
CA PRO A 8 -27.44 -1.26 36.72
C PRO A 8 -27.27 -2.05 35.41
N PRO A 9 -27.44 -1.41 34.24
CA PRO A 9 -27.30 -2.08 32.96
C PRO A 9 -25.86 -2.54 32.74
N SER A 10 -25.70 -3.76 32.25
CA SER A 10 -24.42 -4.32 31.81
C SER A 10 -23.91 -3.57 30.57
N PRO A 11 -22.58 -3.33 30.46
CA PRO A 11 -22.01 -2.58 29.35
C PRO A 11 -22.13 -3.39 28.06
N THR A 12 -22.62 -2.74 27.01
CA THR A 12 -22.79 -3.34 25.67
C THR A 12 -21.46 -3.41 24.93
N SER A 13 -21.33 -4.40 24.04
CA SER A 13 -20.12 -4.76 23.27
C SER A 13 -19.54 -3.67 22.36
N HIS A 14 -20.18 -2.50 22.27
CA HIS A 14 -19.71 -1.36 21.48
C HIS A 14 -18.64 -0.54 22.23
N ASP A 15 -18.74 -0.39 23.54
CA ASP A 15 -17.80 0.43 24.35
C ASP A 15 -16.39 -0.21 24.43
N GLN A 16 -16.31 -1.54 24.43
CA GLN A 16 -15.04 -2.26 24.57
C GLN A 16 -14.14 -2.16 23.33
N ASN A 17 -14.73 -1.98 22.14
CA ASN A 17 -13.98 -1.89 20.88
C ASN A 17 -13.31 -0.52 20.69
N ASP A 18 -13.96 0.55 21.13
CA ASP A 18 -13.40 1.91 21.05
C ASP A 18 -12.25 2.11 22.06
N ASP A 19 -12.37 1.52 23.26
CA ASP A 19 -11.30 1.53 24.26
C ASP A 19 -10.05 0.77 23.79
N LEU A 20 -10.22 -0.38 23.12
CA LEU A 20 -9.10 -1.14 22.54
C LEU A 20 -8.37 -0.34 21.45
N LEU A 21 -9.11 0.38 20.60
CA LEU A 21 -8.56 1.21 19.54
C LEU A 21 -7.75 2.40 20.12
N ILE A 22 -8.25 3.00 21.18
CA ILE A 22 -7.60 4.12 21.88
C ILE A 22 -6.33 3.65 22.60
N ILE A 23 -6.38 2.48 23.26
CA ILE A 23 -5.23 1.87 23.94
C ILE A 23 -4.16 1.48 22.91
N MET A 24 -4.55 0.94 21.75
CA MET A 24 -3.63 0.65 20.65
C MET A 24 -2.97 1.93 20.13
N LYS A 25 -3.74 3.00 19.86
CA LYS A 25 -3.21 4.30 19.40
C LYS A 25 -2.19 4.89 20.39
N ARG A 26 -2.46 4.82 21.69
CA ARG A 26 -1.54 5.32 22.73
C ARG A 26 -0.25 4.50 22.81
N LYS A 27 -0.33 3.16 22.73
CA LYS A 27 0.86 2.29 22.69
C LYS A 27 1.68 2.46 21.41
N LEU A 28 1.01 2.73 20.30
CA LEU A 28 1.63 3.03 19.01
C LEU A 28 2.39 4.35 19.00
N ASN A 29 1.94 5.35 19.77
CA ASN A 29 2.62 6.64 19.85
C ASN A 29 3.78 6.65 20.87
N ALA A 30 3.90 5.63 21.72
CA ALA A 30 4.91 5.52 22.77
C ALA A 30 6.20 4.77 22.35
N LEU A 31 6.31 4.29 21.10
CA LEU A 31 7.48 3.51 20.63
C LEU A 31 8.36 4.31 19.67
N SER A 32 9.68 4.23 19.86
CA SER A 32 10.67 4.89 19.00
C SER A 32 10.62 4.39 17.54
N PRO A 33 10.98 5.22 16.54
CA PRO A 33 10.77 4.93 15.11
C PRO A 33 11.52 3.70 14.59
N LEU A 34 12.65 3.31 15.20
CA LEU A 34 13.58 2.31 14.65
C LEU A 34 13.27 0.85 15.04
N SER A 35 12.24 0.58 15.84
CA SER A 35 11.98 -0.77 16.39
C SER A 35 10.71 -1.44 15.89
N ARG A 36 10.00 -0.88 14.90
CA ARG A 36 8.71 -1.42 14.44
C ARG A 36 8.85 -2.40 13.29
N ARG A 37 9.29 -3.63 13.56
CA ARG A 37 8.85 -4.77 12.76
C ARG A 37 7.44 -5.12 13.22
N ARG A 38 6.42 -4.55 12.56
CA ARG A 38 5.04 -4.96 12.83
C ARG A 38 4.76 -6.27 12.09
N PRO A 39 4.11 -7.25 12.71
CA PRO A 39 3.42 -8.27 11.93
C PRO A 39 2.36 -7.58 11.05
N LEU A 40 2.18 -8.05 9.81
CA LEU A 40 1.17 -7.60 8.83
C LEU A 40 -0.29 -7.68 9.35
N THR A 41 -0.49 -8.07 10.61
CA THR A 41 -1.75 -8.39 11.26
C THR A 41 -2.28 -7.30 12.19
N SER A 42 -1.68 -6.10 12.23
CA SER A 42 -2.34 -4.92 12.83
C SER A 42 -3.36 -4.38 11.81
N ILE A 43 -4.59 -4.87 11.92
CA ILE A 43 -5.64 -4.83 10.89
C ILE A 43 -6.18 -3.40 10.71
N CYS A 44 -5.50 -2.57 9.91
CA CYS A 44 -6.22 -1.53 9.20
C CYS A 44 -7.09 -2.26 8.15
N PRO A 45 -8.43 -2.14 8.21
CA PRO A 45 -9.27 -2.74 7.17
C PRO A 45 -8.81 -2.22 5.81
N ARG A 46 -8.83 -3.09 4.81
CA ARG A 46 -8.44 -2.72 3.45
C ARG A 46 -9.39 -1.62 2.97
N PRO A 47 -8.89 -0.45 2.53
CA PRO A 47 -9.75 0.68 2.21
C PRO A 47 -10.68 0.41 1.03
N ILE A 48 -10.27 -0.48 0.12
CA ILE A 48 -11.09 -0.94 -1.00
C ILE A 48 -10.95 -2.46 -1.20
N PRO A 49 -11.95 -3.15 -1.78
CA PRO A 49 -11.91 -4.61 -1.94
C PRO A 49 -10.74 -5.12 -2.79
N ASN A 50 -10.35 -4.31 -3.79
CA ASN A 50 -9.29 -4.58 -4.75
C ASN A 50 -7.96 -3.94 -4.32
N SER A 51 -7.59 -4.13 -3.06
CA SER A 51 -6.32 -3.68 -2.48
C SER A 51 -5.80 -4.66 -1.43
N TYR A 52 -4.53 -4.52 -1.05
CA TYR A 52 -3.92 -5.17 0.11
C TYR A 52 -2.77 -4.32 0.67
N TRP A 53 -2.48 -4.48 1.96
CA TRP A 53 -1.33 -3.83 2.60
C TRP A 53 -0.09 -4.69 2.38
N ALA A 54 0.88 -4.19 1.63
CA ALA A 54 2.16 -4.86 1.40
C ALA A 54 3.10 -4.70 2.60
N THR A 55 3.06 -3.52 3.22
CA THR A 55 3.72 -3.19 4.49
C THR A 55 2.76 -2.30 5.29
N PRO A 56 3.07 -1.97 6.57
CA PRO A 56 2.26 -1.00 7.33
C PRO A 56 2.15 0.40 6.70
N LEU A 57 3.05 0.76 5.76
CA LEU A 57 3.09 2.07 5.10
C LEU A 57 2.92 1.98 3.57
N LEU A 58 2.75 0.78 3.01
CA LEU A 58 2.56 0.59 1.57
C LEU A 58 1.28 -0.18 1.28
N LEU A 59 0.36 0.48 0.58
CA LEU A 59 -0.86 -0.10 0.03
C LEU A 59 -0.68 -0.41 -1.46
N ALA A 60 -1.03 -1.63 -1.87
CA ALA A 60 -1.19 -2.00 -3.27
C ALA A 60 -2.67 -1.94 -3.64
N CYS A 61 -3.04 -1.24 -4.71
CA CYS A 61 -4.44 -1.12 -5.10
C CYS A 61 -4.66 -1.03 -6.61
N GLU A 62 -5.91 -1.21 -7.03
CA GLU A 62 -6.33 -0.89 -8.39
C GLU A 62 -6.44 0.62 -8.63
N TYR A 63 -6.62 1.02 -9.90
CA TYR A 63 -6.78 2.42 -10.25
C TYR A 63 -7.91 3.09 -9.44
N PRO A 64 -7.65 4.20 -8.73
CA PRO A 64 -8.53 4.65 -7.66
C PRO A 64 -9.66 5.57 -8.13
N TRP A 65 -9.76 5.87 -9.43
CA TRP A 65 -10.74 6.82 -9.93
C TRP A 65 -11.43 6.38 -11.23
N THR A 66 -12.70 6.77 -11.37
CA THR A 66 -13.48 6.62 -12.60
C THR A 66 -14.60 7.66 -12.61
N PRO A 67 -14.92 8.27 -13.77
CA PRO A 67 -16.05 9.19 -13.88
C PRO A 67 -17.41 8.50 -13.65
N LYS A 68 -17.47 7.15 -13.68
CA LYS A 68 -18.72 6.40 -13.43
C LYS A 68 -19.21 6.47 -11.98
N ASN A 69 -18.34 6.82 -11.04
CA ASN A 69 -18.70 6.95 -9.63
C ASN A 69 -18.07 8.23 -9.03
N PRO A 70 -18.54 9.41 -9.42
CA PRO A 70 -17.92 10.68 -9.05
C PRO A 70 -18.19 11.08 -7.59
N ASN A 71 -19.30 10.60 -7.02
CA ASN A 71 -19.75 11.02 -5.69
C ASN A 71 -19.08 10.24 -4.55
N ARG A 72 -18.70 8.98 -4.81
CA ARG A 72 -18.04 8.09 -3.82
C ARG A 72 -16.85 7.36 -4.48
N PRO A 73 -15.84 8.09 -4.99
CA PRO A 73 -14.70 7.48 -5.64
C PRO A 73 -13.88 6.68 -4.63
N LYS A 74 -13.18 5.65 -5.11
CA LYS A 74 -12.26 4.84 -4.27
C LYS A 74 -11.18 5.70 -3.62
N LEU A 75 -10.78 6.80 -4.27
CA LEU A 75 -9.88 7.82 -3.72
C LEU A 75 -10.22 8.23 -2.29
N ASP A 76 -11.51 8.42 -1.98
CA ASP A 76 -11.91 8.86 -0.65
C ASP A 76 -11.51 7.84 0.42
N SER A 77 -11.71 6.55 0.14
CA SER A 77 -11.33 5.48 1.06
C SER A 77 -9.82 5.42 1.26
N LEU A 78 -9.05 5.66 0.21
CA LEU A 78 -7.58 5.71 0.29
C LEU A 78 -7.11 6.90 1.15
N ILE A 79 -7.66 8.10 0.90
CA ILE A 79 -7.34 9.31 1.66
C ILE A 79 -7.69 9.14 3.15
N ARG A 80 -8.88 8.57 3.45
CA ARG A 80 -9.33 8.30 4.83
C ARG A 80 -8.48 7.24 5.53
N ALA A 81 -7.93 6.28 4.79
CA ALA A 81 -6.97 5.31 5.31
C ALA A 81 -5.57 5.92 5.58
N GLY A 82 -5.39 7.22 5.32
CA GLY A 82 -4.17 7.94 5.60
C GLY A 82 -3.17 7.92 4.46
N VAL A 83 -3.54 7.41 3.27
CA VAL A 83 -2.68 7.52 2.08
C VAL A 83 -2.43 8.99 1.79
N ARG A 84 -1.15 9.32 1.60
CA ARG A 84 -0.70 10.66 1.24
C ARG A 84 0.20 10.68 0.02
N THR A 85 0.83 9.57 -0.35
CA THR A 85 1.57 9.48 -1.62
C THR A 85 0.91 8.49 -2.56
N PHE A 86 0.66 8.92 -3.80
CA PHE A 86 0.11 8.07 -4.86
C PHE A 86 1.19 7.83 -5.91
N ILE A 87 1.51 6.57 -6.14
CA ILE A 87 2.46 6.11 -7.16
C ILE A 87 1.65 5.48 -8.30
N ASP A 88 1.60 6.18 -9.42
CA ASP A 88 0.86 5.79 -10.62
C ASP A 88 1.79 5.15 -11.65
N LEU A 89 1.58 3.87 -11.94
CA LEU A 89 2.39 3.11 -12.90
C LEU A 89 1.83 3.17 -14.34
N THR A 90 0.79 3.96 -14.59
CA THR A 90 0.11 4.01 -15.89
C THR A 90 0.75 5.01 -16.85
N GLU A 91 0.67 4.70 -18.14
CA GLU A 91 1.13 5.60 -19.20
C GLU A 91 0.17 6.78 -19.40
N CYS A 92 0.67 7.88 -19.95
CA CYS A 92 -0.20 9.00 -20.34
C CYS A 92 -1.22 8.52 -21.39
N GLY A 93 -2.49 8.83 -21.18
CA GLY A 93 -3.58 8.37 -22.05
C GLY A 93 -4.04 6.93 -21.80
N GLU A 94 -3.36 6.16 -20.95
CA GLU A 94 -3.80 4.81 -20.58
C GLU A 94 -5.15 4.86 -19.82
N LEU A 95 -5.28 5.81 -18.90
CA LEU A 95 -6.46 6.06 -18.09
C LEU A 95 -6.69 7.57 -17.90
N LEU A 96 -7.93 7.95 -17.60
CA LEU A 96 -8.27 9.34 -17.36
C LEU A 96 -7.56 9.85 -16.09
N PRO A 97 -6.84 10.98 -16.17
CA PRO A 97 -6.09 11.50 -15.04
C PRO A 97 -7.02 11.91 -13.90
N TYR A 98 -6.54 11.73 -12.66
CA TYR A 98 -7.32 12.03 -11.46
C TYR A 98 -6.62 13.00 -10.50
N THR A 99 -5.51 13.64 -10.88
CA THR A 99 -4.75 14.55 -9.98
C THR A 99 -5.57 15.74 -9.49
N ASN A 100 -6.34 16.38 -10.39
CA ASN A 100 -7.23 17.48 -10.00
C ASN A 100 -8.32 16.98 -9.05
N ILE A 101 -8.92 15.83 -9.39
CA ILE A 101 -9.94 15.20 -8.56
C ILE A 101 -9.37 14.81 -7.19
N LEU A 102 -8.14 14.29 -7.12
CA LEU A 102 -7.47 13.94 -5.88
C LEU A 102 -7.37 15.13 -4.93
N CYS A 103 -7.01 16.30 -5.44
CA CYS A 103 -6.93 17.53 -4.65
C CYS A 103 -8.32 17.98 -4.17
N GLU A 104 -9.31 17.99 -5.06
CA GLU A 104 -10.69 18.34 -4.71
C GLU A 104 -11.26 17.39 -3.64
N ARG A 105 -11.08 16.08 -3.81
CA ARG A 105 -11.52 15.07 -2.83
C ARG A 105 -10.81 15.24 -1.50
N ALA A 106 -9.52 15.55 -1.48
CA ALA A 106 -8.78 15.80 -0.25
C ALA A 106 -9.37 16.98 0.53
N THR A 107 -9.59 18.12 -0.14
CA THR A 107 -10.23 19.31 0.46
C THR A 107 -11.61 18.97 1.02
N LEU A 108 -12.44 18.25 0.24
CA LEU A 108 -13.78 17.81 0.68
C LEU A 108 -13.75 16.91 1.92
N LEU A 109 -12.64 16.19 2.13
CA LEU A 109 -12.43 15.31 3.29
C LEU A 109 -11.74 16.03 4.46
N GLY A 110 -11.51 17.34 4.37
CA GLY A 110 -10.81 18.11 5.39
C GLY A 110 -9.31 17.80 5.47
N ILE A 111 -8.72 17.26 4.40
CA ILE A 111 -7.29 16.99 4.29
C ILE A 111 -6.66 18.10 3.47
N ASP A 112 -5.60 18.72 3.98
CA ASP A 112 -4.83 19.71 3.23
C ASP A 112 -4.22 19.08 1.97
N PRO A 113 -4.60 19.54 0.76
CA PRO A 113 -4.05 19.02 -0.50
C PRO A 113 -2.53 19.18 -0.62
N SER A 114 -1.92 20.15 0.07
CA SER A 114 -0.46 20.31 0.08
C SER A 114 0.27 19.11 0.70
N THR A 115 -0.45 18.34 1.53
CA THR A 115 0.05 17.11 2.15
C THR A 115 -0.08 15.91 1.24
N ILE A 116 -0.54 16.03 0.00
CA ILE A 116 -0.69 14.92 -0.96
C ILE A 116 0.37 15.02 -2.06
N GLU A 117 1.01 13.89 -2.33
CA GLU A 117 2.02 13.75 -3.36
C GLU A 117 1.51 12.76 -4.41
N TYR A 118 1.70 13.10 -5.68
CA TYR A 118 1.38 12.23 -6.80
C TYR A 118 2.62 12.10 -7.67
N ASN A 119 3.10 10.88 -7.83
CA ASN A 119 4.28 10.55 -8.63
C ASN A 119 3.87 9.55 -9.70
N ARG A 120 4.14 9.87 -10.97
CA ARG A 120 3.90 8.94 -12.08
C ARG A 120 5.20 8.32 -12.55
N PHE A 121 5.26 7.00 -12.51
CA PHE A 121 6.37 6.20 -13.02
C PHE A 121 5.79 5.24 -14.08
N PRO A 122 5.56 5.71 -15.32
CA PRO A 122 4.90 4.92 -16.34
C PRO A 122 5.64 3.61 -16.59
N ILE A 123 4.91 2.50 -16.56
CA ILE A 123 5.36 1.19 -17.02
C ILE A 123 4.29 0.70 -17.98
N ARG A 124 4.68 0.37 -19.21
CA ARG A 124 3.75 -0.11 -20.25
C ARG A 124 2.95 -1.29 -19.75
N ASP A 125 1.67 -1.36 -20.12
CA ASP A 125 0.79 -2.40 -19.61
C ASP A 125 1.34 -3.81 -19.85
N ARG A 126 1.20 -4.68 -18.84
CA ARG A 126 1.72 -6.06 -18.79
C ARG A 126 3.24 -6.21 -19.06
N SER A 127 4.00 -5.12 -19.03
CA SER A 127 5.42 -5.10 -19.37
C SER A 127 6.32 -4.97 -18.14
N LEU A 128 7.63 -4.97 -18.39
CA LEU A 128 8.69 -4.63 -17.44
C LEU A 128 8.98 -3.11 -17.47
N PRO A 129 9.59 -2.56 -16.41
CA PRO A 129 10.23 -1.25 -16.50
C PRO A 129 11.36 -1.29 -17.54
N GLU A 130 11.80 -0.12 -18.00
CA GLU A 130 12.89 0.00 -18.99
C GLU A 130 14.24 -0.54 -18.47
N SER A 131 14.44 -0.52 -17.15
CA SER A 131 15.64 -1.01 -16.49
C SER A 131 15.41 -1.29 -15.01
N VAL A 132 16.38 -1.93 -14.37
CA VAL A 132 16.41 -2.06 -12.90
C VAL A 132 16.61 -0.68 -12.25
N ASP A 133 17.41 0.20 -12.84
CA ASP A 133 17.60 1.57 -12.33
C ASP A 133 16.29 2.37 -12.32
N TYR A 134 15.42 2.14 -13.31
CA TYR A 134 14.09 2.73 -13.31
C TYR A 134 13.25 2.23 -12.13
N MET A 135 13.33 0.94 -11.80
CA MET A 135 12.69 0.40 -10.60
C MET A 135 13.25 1.06 -9.33
N TYR A 136 14.57 1.24 -9.21
CA TYR A 136 15.16 1.91 -8.06
C TYR A 136 14.59 3.31 -7.84
N ARG A 137 14.36 4.11 -8.88
CA ARG A 137 13.72 5.44 -8.76
C ARG A 137 12.31 5.38 -8.14
N VAL A 138 11.54 4.33 -8.44
CA VAL A 138 10.24 4.10 -7.80
C VAL A 138 10.44 3.76 -6.32
N LEU A 139 11.40 2.89 -6.01
CA LEU A 139 11.69 2.45 -4.65
C LEU A 139 12.29 3.57 -3.79
N ASP A 140 13.06 4.48 -4.36
CA ASP A 140 13.59 5.66 -3.66
C ASP A 140 12.46 6.56 -3.15
N THR A 141 11.39 6.69 -3.94
CA THR A 141 10.18 7.40 -3.50
C THR A 141 9.53 6.69 -2.31
N LEU A 142 9.45 5.34 -2.34
CA LEU A 142 8.91 4.57 -1.23
C LEU A 142 9.77 4.66 0.03
N LYS A 143 11.10 4.63 -0.14
CA LYS A 143 12.09 4.76 0.93
C LYS A 143 12.03 6.11 1.61
N ASP A 144 11.95 7.19 0.83
CA ASP A 144 11.75 8.53 1.36
C ASP A 144 10.41 8.67 2.10
N ASN A 145 9.32 8.11 1.56
CA ASN A 145 8.03 8.10 2.27
C ASN A 145 8.09 7.31 3.59
N GLU A 146 8.74 6.15 3.61
CA GLU A 146 8.92 5.35 4.83
C GLU A 146 9.72 6.13 5.89
N ALA A 147 10.80 6.81 5.49
CA ALA A 147 11.59 7.67 6.37
C ALA A 147 10.76 8.83 6.96
N ARG A 148 9.80 9.37 6.20
CA ARG A 148 8.84 10.39 6.62
C ARG A 148 7.62 9.82 7.37
N GLY A 149 7.54 8.50 7.58
CA GLY A 149 6.41 7.83 8.24
C GLY A 149 5.09 7.94 7.46
N ARG A 150 5.18 8.08 6.14
CA ARG A 150 4.07 8.44 5.25
C ARG A 150 3.53 7.23 4.50
N ILE A 151 2.21 7.11 4.44
CA ILE A 151 1.55 6.00 3.74
C ILE A 151 1.51 6.28 2.23
N SER A 152 2.03 5.32 1.46
CA SER A 152 2.02 5.32 0.01
C SER A 152 1.01 4.31 -0.54
N ALA A 153 0.33 4.66 -1.63
CA ALA A 153 -0.45 3.74 -2.44
C ALA A 153 0.20 3.60 -3.81
N VAL A 154 0.57 2.38 -4.19
CA VAL A 154 1.03 2.05 -5.53
C VAL A 154 -0.09 1.38 -6.32
N HIS A 155 -0.30 1.83 -7.56
CA HIS A 155 -1.34 1.30 -8.42
C HIS A 155 -0.93 1.29 -9.89
N CYS A 156 -1.58 0.42 -10.66
CA CYS A 156 -1.63 0.48 -12.11
C CYS A 156 -3.09 0.59 -12.54
N ARG A 157 -3.50 -0.03 -13.66
CA ARG A 157 -4.93 -0.21 -13.98
C ARG A 157 -5.60 -1.17 -13.00
N GLY A 158 -5.14 -2.42 -13.00
CA GLY A 158 -5.78 -3.49 -12.24
C GLY A 158 -5.26 -3.65 -10.82
N GLY A 159 -4.13 -3.04 -10.45
CA GLY A 159 -3.46 -3.36 -9.19
C GLY A 159 -2.87 -4.78 -9.14
N ILE A 160 -2.60 -5.36 -10.32
CA ILE A 160 -2.20 -6.78 -10.49
C ILE A 160 -0.71 -6.85 -10.83
N GLY A 161 -0.36 -6.83 -12.12
CA GLY A 161 0.99 -7.12 -12.60
C GLY A 161 2.05 -6.09 -12.20
N ARG A 162 1.97 -4.88 -12.78
CA ARG A 162 2.92 -3.79 -12.52
C ARG A 162 2.99 -3.43 -11.03
N THR A 163 1.83 -3.39 -10.36
CA THR A 163 1.73 -3.13 -8.93
C THR A 163 2.40 -4.23 -8.10
N GLY A 164 2.07 -5.49 -8.35
CA GLY A 164 2.70 -6.63 -7.67
C GLY A 164 4.21 -6.68 -7.90
N MET A 165 4.68 -6.27 -9.08
CA MET A 165 6.10 -6.19 -9.38
C MET A 165 6.82 -5.15 -8.50
N VAL A 166 6.31 -3.92 -8.46
CA VAL A 166 6.89 -2.86 -7.60
C VAL A 166 6.85 -3.29 -6.13
N VAL A 167 5.74 -3.86 -5.67
CA VAL A 167 5.61 -4.39 -4.31
C VAL A 167 6.67 -5.47 -4.03
N GLY A 168 6.88 -6.39 -4.97
CA GLY A 168 7.86 -7.47 -4.81
C GLY A 168 9.27 -6.94 -4.67
N CYS A 169 9.65 -6.00 -5.54
CA CYS A 169 10.96 -5.35 -5.47
C CYS A 169 11.11 -4.56 -4.16
N TRP A 170 10.07 -3.84 -3.72
CA TRP A 170 10.08 -3.11 -2.45
C TRP A 170 10.24 -4.02 -1.23
N LEU A 171 9.58 -5.19 -1.20
CA LEU A 171 9.72 -6.14 -0.10
C LEU A 171 11.16 -6.63 0.04
N VAL A 172 11.86 -6.86 -1.08
CA VAL A 172 13.27 -7.22 -1.08
C VAL A 172 14.16 -6.04 -0.67
N GLU A 173 13.93 -4.86 -1.24
CA GLU A 173 14.71 -3.64 -1.00
C GLU A 173 14.64 -3.18 0.47
N SER A 174 13.44 -3.19 1.06
CA SER A 174 13.21 -2.83 2.47
C SER A 174 13.65 -3.90 3.48
N GLY A 175 14.10 -5.07 3.00
CA GLY A 175 14.48 -6.19 3.85
C GLY A 175 13.32 -6.90 4.56
N MET A 176 12.07 -6.64 4.14
CA MET A 176 10.89 -7.39 4.58
C MET A 176 10.85 -8.82 4.02
N ALA A 177 11.49 -9.03 2.86
CA ALA A 177 11.78 -10.33 2.29
C ALA A 177 13.29 -10.47 2.09
N ARG A 178 13.85 -11.67 2.32
CA ARG A 178 15.28 -11.96 2.14
C ARG A 178 15.69 -12.02 0.67
N ASN A 179 14.76 -12.38 -0.21
CA ASN A 179 14.97 -12.54 -1.64
C ASN A 179 13.63 -12.47 -2.41
N GLY A 180 13.71 -12.45 -3.74
CA GLY A 180 12.55 -12.37 -4.62
C GLY A 180 11.54 -13.50 -4.44
N ASN A 181 12.02 -14.73 -4.20
CA ASN A 181 11.13 -15.88 -3.95
C ASN A 181 10.26 -15.68 -2.70
N GLU A 182 10.86 -15.23 -1.59
CA GLU A 182 10.11 -14.94 -0.37
C GLU A 182 9.13 -13.77 -0.58
N ALA A 183 9.53 -12.73 -1.33
CA ALA A 183 8.64 -11.62 -1.67
C ALA A 183 7.40 -12.08 -2.46
N LEU A 184 7.60 -12.98 -3.42
CA LEU A 184 6.51 -13.56 -4.22
C LEU A 184 5.58 -14.44 -3.37
N CYS A 185 6.10 -15.19 -2.40
CA CYS A 185 5.28 -15.92 -1.43
C CYS A 185 4.42 -14.99 -0.55
N ILE A 186 4.99 -13.87 -0.10
CA ILE A 186 4.26 -12.84 0.66
C ILE A 186 3.14 -12.25 -0.19
N ILE A 187 3.44 -11.81 -1.42
CA ILE A 187 2.42 -11.27 -2.33
C ILE A 187 1.34 -12.30 -2.61
N ALA A 188 1.69 -13.56 -2.87
CA ALA A 188 0.70 -14.60 -3.13
C ALA A 188 -0.26 -14.81 -1.93
N LYS A 189 0.23 -14.64 -0.69
CA LYS A 189 -0.62 -14.70 0.50
C LYS A 189 -1.58 -13.52 0.58
N GLU A 190 -1.07 -12.30 0.41
CA GLU A 190 -1.90 -11.09 0.49
C GLU A 190 -2.89 -10.99 -0.69
N TRP A 191 -2.47 -11.40 -1.89
CA TRP A 191 -3.28 -11.38 -3.10
C TRP A 191 -4.53 -12.26 -3.01
N ARG A 192 -4.45 -13.40 -2.30
CA ARG A 192 -5.63 -14.27 -2.05
C ARG A 192 -6.78 -13.55 -1.33
N THR A 193 -6.49 -12.45 -0.65
CA THR A 193 -7.52 -11.66 0.06
C THR A 193 -8.25 -10.68 -0.86
N VAL A 194 -7.70 -10.41 -2.04
CA VAL A 194 -8.21 -9.43 -3.01
C VAL A 194 -9.39 -10.03 -3.77
N GLU A 195 -10.51 -9.29 -3.86
CA GLU A 195 -11.77 -9.78 -4.44
C GLU A 195 -11.59 -10.36 -5.86
N LYS A 196 -10.75 -9.71 -6.68
CA LYS A 196 -10.48 -10.14 -8.05
C LYS A 196 -9.56 -11.36 -8.19
N CYS A 197 -9.01 -11.91 -7.10
CA CYS A 197 -8.10 -13.05 -7.13
C CYS A 197 -8.72 -14.29 -7.80
N THR A 198 -10.04 -14.44 -7.75
CA THR A 198 -10.76 -15.54 -8.43
C THR A 198 -10.64 -15.48 -9.95
N ARG A 199 -10.57 -14.28 -10.53
CA ARG A 199 -10.41 -14.05 -11.97
C ARG A 199 -8.94 -13.92 -12.38
N TYR A 200 -8.12 -13.37 -11.50
CA TYR A 200 -6.69 -13.16 -11.71
C TYR A 200 -5.93 -13.83 -10.56
N PRO A 201 -5.56 -15.12 -10.69
CA PRO A 201 -5.04 -15.90 -9.57
C PRO A 201 -3.64 -15.51 -9.11
N HIS A 202 -2.93 -14.68 -9.88
CA HIS A 202 -1.52 -14.34 -9.64
C HIS A 202 -1.27 -12.84 -9.70
N SER A 203 -0.36 -12.39 -8.83
CA SER A 203 0.26 -11.07 -8.82
C SER A 203 1.73 -11.26 -8.44
N PRO A 204 2.72 -10.79 -9.23
CA PRO A 204 2.59 -10.17 -10.56
C PRO A 204 1.86 -11.05 -11.60
N GLU A 205 1.44 -10.47 -12.73
CA GLU A 205 0.48 -11.09 -13.66
C GLU A 205 1.15 -11.94 -14.74
N THR A 206 2.33 -11.53 -15.23
CA THR A 206 3.02 -12.22 -16.32
C THR A 206 4.32 -12.86 -15.86
N GLY A 207 4.75 -13.92 -16.57
CA GLY A 207 6.01 -14.61 -16.31
C GLY A 207 7.21 -13.65 -16.22
N PRO A 208 7.44 -12.77 -17.21
CA PRO A 208 8.53 -11.80 -17.12
C PRO A 208 8.49 -10.91 -15.86
N GLN A 209 7.30 -10.48 -15.42
CA GLN A 209 7.17 -9.66 -14.21
C GLN A 209 7.48 -10.46 -12.95
N PHE A 210 7.09 -11.73 -12.91
CA PHE A 210 7.46 -12.65 -11.84
C PHE A 210 8.97 -12.86 -11.80
N ASP A 211 9.59 -13.15 -12.94
CA ASP A 211 11.03 -13.37 -13.07
C ASP A 211 11.84 -12.12 -12.69
N PHE A 212 11.32 -10.93 -13.01
CA PHE A 212 11.92 -9.66 -12.60
C PHE A 212 11.99 -9.53 -11.08
N VAL A 213 10.89 -9.85 -10.37
CA VAL A 213 10.88 -9.85 -8.89
C VAL A 213 11.77 -10.94 -8.34
N TYR A 214 11.70 -12.14 -8.91
CA TYR A 214 12.47 -13.30 -8.46
C TYR A 214 13.99 -13.01 -8.45
N ASN A 215 14.47 -12.36 -9.52
CA ASN A 215 15.88 -12.03 -9.73
C ASN A 215 16.26 -10.61 -9.30
N PHE A 216 15.37 -9.87 -8.62
CA PHE A 216 15.61 -8.46 -8.31
C PHE A 216 16.86 -8.26 -7.43
N PRO A 217 17.87 -7.48 -7.90
CA PRO A 217 19.05 -7.17 -7.10
C PRO A 217 18.76 -5.96 -6.20
N PRO A 218 18.77 -6.09 -4.87
CA PRO A 218 18.57 -4.94 -4.00
C PRO A 218 19.77 -3.97 -4.05
N SER A 219 19.51 -2.68 -3.92
CA SER A 219 20.50 -1.62 -4.18
C SER A 219 21.78 -1.77 -3.34
N TYR A 220 21.64 -2.20 -2.09
CA TYR A 220 22.77 -2.39 -1.16
C TYR A 220 23.73 -3.52 -1.58
N LYS A 221 23.30 -4.49 -2.40
CA LYS A 221 24.19 -5.53 -2.95
C LYS A 221 24.89 -5.06 -4.22
N SER A 222 24.21 -4.27 -5.04
CA SER A 222 24.80 -3.67 -6.24
C SER A 222 25.99 -2.77 -5.90
N SER A 223 25.91 -2.01 -4.79
CA SER A 223 27.02 -1.17 -4.31
C SER A 223 28.23 -1.99 -3.79
N ALA A 224 27.98 -3.13 -3.14
CA ALA A 224 29.03 -4.00 -2.62
C ALA A 224 29.80 -4.72 -3.75
N GLN A 225 29.13 -5.03 -4.86
CA GLN A 225 29.77 -5.64 -6.04
C GLN A 225 30.72 -4.66 -6.75
N VAL A 226 30.39 -3.36 -6.77
CA VAL A 226 31.23 -2.31 -7.35
C VAL A 226 32.45 -2.04 -6.46
N ALA A 227 32.28 -2.02 -5.13
CA ALA A 227 33.37 -1.79 -4.19
C ALA A 227 34.40 -2.94 -4.12
N CYS A 228 34.00 -4.18 -4.40
CA CYS A 228 34.93 -5.32 -4.47
C CYS A 228 35.67 -5.44 -5.81
N ASN A 229 35.23 -4.73 -6.86
CA ASN A 229 35.81 -4.77 -8.21
C ASN A 229 36.62 -3.51 -8.56
N ALA A 230 36.79 -2.59 -7.61
CA ALA A 230 37.61 -1.39 -7.70
C ALA A 230 38.86 -1.55 -6.82
#